data_AF-A0A1U7CJU7-F1
#
_entry.id   AF-A0A1U7CJU7-F1
#
_cell.length_a   1.000
_cell.length_b   1.000
_cell.length_c   1.000
_cell.angle_alpha   90.00
_cell.angle_beta   90.00
_cell.angle_gamma   90.00
#
_symmetry.space_group_name_H-M   'P 1'
#
loop_
_entity.id
_entity.type
_entity.pdbx_description
1 polymer ?
#
loop_
_entity_poly.entity_id
_entity_poly.type
_entity_poly.pdbx_seq_one_letter_code
_entity_poly.pdbx_strand_id
1 'polypeptide(L)'
;MRSYLHCVILLISVSGALIVTAAALGRRANGQEAASPDSAAEKAKRAERLEEMDQIAASIRLASIDGDGSETPAVMSEQPLLRWTDPTREFSDGGLWVWRVSGRPVAVVGIELYFQWSLEFVSLSTGLVKAEESGVRWAPRTGGVEFKEIPDAPAPAADESGRLRQMHQLAKRFAAREYWVGGNGQHYALRLLPHPVDRYSDPGSGVVDGGLFIFAHGTNPEVLMMVEARKSGAGPARWSFAAAPLSHAEVALKIGLQDVWTSPSKDPPHTISAADPYFDVLTPRRVVDPSRTGKKQKPPK
;
A
#
# COMPACT_ATOMS: atom_id res chain seq x y z
N MET A 1 -58.44 8.29 -30.24
CA MET A 1 -59.05 7.49 -31.33
C MET A 1 -58.15 6.26 -31.51
N ARG A 2 -58.58 5.08 -31.05
CA ARG A 2 -59.19 3.99 -31.87
C ARG A 2 -58.26 3.59 -33.04
N SER A 3 -57.88 2.33 -33.29
CA SER A 3 -58.28 1.02 -32.79
C SER A 3 -57.37 -0.07 -33.40
N TYR A 4 -57.05 -1.10 -32.60
CA TYR A 4 -57.01 -2.55 -32.85
C TYR A 4 -56.68 -3.18 -34.23
N LEU A 5 -55.78 -4.17 -34.24
CA LEU A 5 -56.04 -5.59 -34.62
C LEU A 5 -54.79 -6.46 -34.28
N HIS A 6 -54.75 -7.17 -33.14
CA HIS A 6 -55.06 -8.60 -32.96
C HIS A 6 -54.63 -9.57 -34.07
N CYS A 7 -53.67 -10.45 -33.75
CA CYS A 7 -53.69 -11.84 -34.19
C CYS A 7 -53.17 -12.73 -33.05
N VAL A 8 -54.11 -13.35 -32.35
CA VAL A 8 -53.91 -14.50 -31.46
C VAL A 8 -54.11 -15.75 -32.31
N ILE A 9 -53.31 -16.79 -32.12
CA ILE A 9 -53.77 -18.19 -32.00
C ILE A 9 -52.64 -19.05 -31.42
N LEU A 10 -53.06 -19.79 -30.39
CA LEU A 10 -52.40 -20.75 -29.52
C LEU A 10 -52.63 -22.17 -30.06
N LEU A 11 -51.80 -23.17 -29.69
CA LEU A 11 -52.10 -24.63 -29.52
C LEU A 11 -50.75 -25.37 -29.34
N ILE A 12 -50.32 -25.84 -28.16
CA ILE A 12 -50.73 -26.97 -27.28
C ILE A 12 -50.22 -28.37 -27.71
N SER A 13 -49.34 -28.93 -26.85
CA SER A 13 -49.07 -30.35 -26.49
C SER A 13 -48.42 -31.27 -27.55
N VAL A 14 -47.48 -32.19 -27.25
CA VAL A 14 -47.62 -33.41 -26.42
C VAL A 14 -46.23 -34.01 -26.12
N SER A 15 -46.12 -34.65 -24.95
CA SER A 15 -45.01 -35.40 -24.37
C SER A 15 -44.45 -36.54 -25.23
N GLY A 16 -43.14 -36.78 -25.14
CA GLY A 16 -42.50 -38.00 -25.61
C GLY A 16 -41.32 -38.35 -24.71
N ALA A 17 -41.55 -39.28 -23.78
CA ALA A 17 -40.51 -39.89 -22.97
C ALA A 17 -39.62 -40.78 -23.84
N LEU A 18 -38.29 -40.61 -23.75
CA LEU A 18 -37.34 -41.66 -24.13
C LEU A 18 -36.49 -42.02 -22.92
N ILE A 19 -36.80 -43.19 -22.36
CA ILE A 19 -35.93 -43.95 -21.47
C ILE A 19 -34.87 -44.60 -22.36
N VAL A 20 -33.59 -44.25 -22.15
CA VAL A 20 -32.47 -45.07 -22.63
C VAL A 20 -31.63 -45.43 -21.41
N THR A 21 -31.69 -46.70 -21.05
CA THR A 21 -30.89 -47.32 -20.00
C THR A 21 -29.62 -47.91 -20.62
N ALA A 22 -28.51 -47.74 -19.90
CA ALA A 22 -27.27 -48.53 -19.91
C ALA A 22 -26.26 -48.37 -21.07
N ALA A 23 -25.14 -47.72 -20.73
CA ALA A 23 -23.83 -48.37 -20.81
C ALA A 23 -22.87 -47.69 -19.82
N ALA A 24 -22.67 -48.34 -18.67
CA ALA A 24 -21.59 -48.03 -17.74
C ALA A 24 -20.27 -48.45 -18.40
N LEU A 25 -19.53 -47.47 -18.92
CA LEU A 25 -18.11 -47.59 -19.23
C LEU A 25 -17.40 -46.52 -18.42
N GLY A 26 -16.74 -46.99 -17.36
CA GLY A 26 -15.97 -46.17 -16.44
C GLY A 26 -14.89 -45.40 -17.19
N ARG A 27 -15.16 -44.12 -17.45
CA ARG A 27 -14.09 -43.13 -17.51
C ARG A 27 -13.68 -42.87 -16.08
N ARG A 28 -12.46 -43.28 -15.72
CA ARG A 28 -11.71 -42.65 -14.64
C ARG A 28 -11.68 -41.17 -14.96
N ALA A 29 -12.57 -40.42 -14.33
CA ALA A 29 -12.36 -39.00 -14.13
C ALA A 29 -11.09 -38.92 -13.29
N ASN A 30 -9.95 -38.67 -13.95
CA ASN A 30 -8.84 -38.01 -13.28
C ASN A 30 -9.42 -36.67 -12.82
N GLY A 31 -9.96 -36.67 -11.61
CA GLY A 31 -10.17 -35.47 -10.83
C GLY A 31 -8.78 -34.93 -10.54
N GLN A 32 -8.23 -34.23 -11.53
CA GLN A 32 -7.22 -33.24 -11.27
C GLN A 32 -7.97 -32.13 -10.55
N GLU A 33 -7.98 -32.31 -9.23
CA GLU A 33 -8.31 -31.33 -8.22
C GLU A 33 -7.91 -29.95 -8.74
N ALA A 34 -8.92 -29.14 -9.04
CA ALA A 34 -8.71 -27.74 -9.34
C ALA A 34 -7.99 -27.15 -8.13
N ALA A 35 -6.69 -26.90 -8.28
CA ALA A 35 -5.89 -26.30 -7.25
C ALA A 35 -6.54 -24.97 -6.86
N SER A 36 -7.06 -24.91 -5.63
CA SER A 36 -7.46 -23.69 -4.96
C SER A 36 -6.35 -22.64 -5.06
N PRO A 37 -6.67 -21.33 -4.98
CA PRO A 37 -5.75 -20.22 -5.22
C PRO A 37 -4.56 -20.10 -4.24
N ASP A 38 -4.25 -21.13 -3.45
CA ASP A 38 -3.17 -21.10 -2.47
C ASP A 38 -2.57 -22.50 -2.24
N SER A 39 -1.89 -23.01 -3.28
CA SER A 39 -1.15 -24.27 -3.19
C SER A 39 0.00 -24.17 -2.18
N ALA A 40 0.40 -25.29 -1.57
CA ALA A 40 1.53 -25.32 -0.63
C ALA A 40 2.84 -24.76 -1.26
N ALA A 41 3.00 -24.90 -2.57
CA ALA A 41 4.13 -24.37 -3.31
C ALA A 41 4.13 -22.83 -3.38
N GLU A 42 2.97 -22.20 -3.58
CA GLU A 42 2.86 -20.73 -3.59
C GLU A 42 3.06 -20.15 -2.19
N LYS A 43 2.56 -20.82 -1.15
CA LYS A 43 2.84 -20.43 0.24
C LYS A 43 4.34 -20.48 0.57
N ALA A 44 5.05 -21.51 0.09
CA ALA A 44 6.48 -21.64 0.29
C ALA A 44 7.26 -20.52 -0.44
N LYS A 45 6.94 -20.23 -1.70
CA LYS A 45 7.53 -19.09 -2.44
C LYS A 45 7.25 -17.76 -1.76
N ARG A 46 6.03 -17.58 -1.25
CA ARG A 46 5.64 -16.39 -0.50
C ARG A 46 6.45 -16.27 0.81
N ALA A 47 6.73 -17.37 1.50
CA ALA A 47 7.61 -17.33 2.67
C ALA A 47 9.06 -16.94 2.30
N GLU A 48 9.62 -17.53 1.24
CA GLU A 48 10.97 -17.21 0.73
C GLU A 48 11.09 -15.73 0.33
N ARG A 49 10.11 -15.20 -0.40
CA ARG A 49 10.06 -13.76 -0.76
C ARG A 49 10.00 -12.84 0.44
N LEU A 50 9.34 -13.25 1.53
CA LEU A 50 9.31 -12.46 2.76
C LEU A 50 10.69 -12.41 3.41
N GLU A 51 11.39 -13.54 3.47
CA GLU A 51 12.75 -13.59 3.99
C GLU A 51 13.70 -12.72 3.15
N GLU A 52 13.57 -12.72 1.83
CA GLU A 52 14.33 -11.81 0.96
C GLU A 52 13.98 -10.33 1.24
N MET A 53 12.70 -9.98 1.38
CA MET A 53 12.30 -8.61 1.72
C MET A 53 12.85 -8.19 3.09
N ASP A 54 12.82 -9.07 4.10
CA ASP A 54 13.38 -8.81 5.42
C ASP A 54 14.89 -8.54 5.34
N GLN A 55 15.63 -9.32 4.54
CA GLN A 55 17.06 -9.10 4.30
C GLN A 55 17.34 -7.78 3.57
N ILE A 56 16.49 -7.40 2.61
CA ILE A 56 16.59 -6.10 1.93
C ILE A 56 16.33 -4.97 2.93
N ALA A 57 15.21 -5.03 3.66
CA ALA A 57 14.82 -4.03 4.65
C ALA A 57 15.92 -3.82 5.70
N ALA A 58 16.46 -4.92 6.25
CA ALA A 58 17.55 -4.90 7.23
C ALA A 58 18.86 -4.29 6.69
N SER A 59 19.05 -4.25 5.38
CA SER A 59 20.23 -3.63 4.75
C SER A 59 20.11 -2.11 4.52
N ILE A 60 18.91 -1.54 4.71
CA ILE A 60 18.65 -0.11 4.55
C ILE A 60 19.13 0.64 5.80
N ARG A 61 20.08 1.57 5.60
CA ARG A 61 20.48 2.52 6.66
C ARG A 61 19.72 3.82 6.48
N LEU A 62 18.82 4.12 7.40
CA LEU A 62 18.00 5.34 7.38
C LEU A 62 18.30 6.22 8.59
N ALA A 63 18.38 7.54 8.37
CA ALA A 63 18.54 8.52 9.44
C ALA A 63 17.68 9.76 9.18
N SER A 64 17.24 10.41 10.26
CA SER A 64 16.78 11.80 10.21
C SER A 64 17.97 12.75 10.30
N ILE A 65 17.86 13.90 9.67
CA ILE A 65 18.88 14.95 9.68
C ILE A 65 18.35 16.16 10.44
N ASP A 66 19.07 16.55 11.48
CA ASP A 66 18.74 17.69 12.33
C ASP A 66 19.19 19.02 11.69
N GLY A 67 18.75 20.15 12.24
CA GLY A 67 19.02 21.48 11.67
C GLY A 67 20.49 21.89 11.63
N ASP A 68 21.33 21.29 12.46
CA ASP A 68 22.79 21.47 12.47
C ASP A 68 23.52 20.44 11.58
N GLY A 69 22.77 19.57 10.90
CA GLY A 69 23.29 18.50 10.05
C GLY A 69 23.64 17.21 10.79
N SER A 70 23.40 17.12 12.11
CA SER A 70 23.58 15.85 12.82
C SER A 70 22.61 14.78 12.33
N GLU A 71 23.05 13.53 12.40
CA GLU A 71 22.25 12.39 11.94
C GLU A 71 21.76 11.58 13.14
N THR A 72 20.46 11.40 13.22
CA THR A 72 19.83 10.50 14.19
C THR A 72 19.38 9.23 13.47
N PRO A 73 20.04 8.07 13.71
CA PRO A 73 19.65 6.81 13.10
C PRO A 73 18.20 6.45 13.40
N ALA A 74 17.46 6.04 12.38
CA ALA A 74 16.08 5.60 12.51
C ALA A 74 16.01 4.09 12.70
N VAL A 75 15.10 3.64 13.57
CA VAL A 75 14.88 2.24 13.90
C VAL A 75 13.76 1.67 13.03
N MET A 76 14.07 0.62 12.27
CA MET A 76 13.11 -0.12 11.45
C MET A 76 12.16 -0.96 12.32
N SER A 77 10.92 -1.20 11.86
CA SER A 77 10.05 -2.24 12.42
C SER A 77 10.62 -3.65 12.22
N GLU A 78 10.43 -4.54 13.20
CA GLU A 78 10.89 -5.95 13.09
C GLU A 78 10.16 -6.76 12.02
N GLN A 79 8.94 -6.34 11.67
CA GLN A 79 8.08 -6.98 10.67
C GLN A 79 7.48 -5.91 9.75
N PRO A 80 7.05 -6.27 8.53
CA PRO A 80 6.33 -5.34 7.69
C PRO A 80 5.00 -4.93 8.34
N LEU A 81 4.67 -3.64 8.26
CA LEU A 81 3.39 -3.08 8.69
C LEU A 81 2.23 -3.57 7.82
N LEU A 82 2.50 -3.83 6.55
CA LEU A 82 1.54 -4.31 5.58
C LEU A 82 2.25 -5.24 4.60
N ARG A 83 1.54 -6.27 4.15
CA ARG A 83 1.95 -7.12 3.05
C ARG A 83 0.82 -7.24 2.05
N TRP A 84 1.12 -7.13 0.76
CA TRP A 84 0.12 -7.15 -0.29
C TRP A 84 0.58 -7.95 -1.51
N THR A 85 -0.36 -8.16 -2.39
CA THR A 85 -0.19 -8.57 -3.78
C THR A 85 -1.15 -7.71 -4.58
N ASP A 86 -0.82 -7.36 -5.80
CA ASP A 86 -1.76 -6.69 -6.69
C ASP A 86 -1.85 -7.46 -8.02
N PRO A 87 -2.88 -8.32 -8.19
CA PRO A 87 -3.04 -9.08 -9.43
C PRO A 87 -3.41 -8.18 -10.63
N THR A 88 -3.73 -6.90 -10.41
CA THR A 88 -4.03 -5.93 -11.46
C THR A 88 -2.80 -5.17 -11.94
N ARG A 89 -1.65 -5.31 -11.25
CA ARG A 89 -0.37 -4.69 -11.58
C ARG A 89 0.70 -5.76 -11.86
N GLU A 90 1.83 -5.35 -12.45
CA GLU A 90 2.91 -6.26 -12.85
C GLU A 90 3.89 -6.62 -11.71
N PHE A 91 3.43 -6.73 -10.45
CA PHE A 91 4.27 -7.20 -9.33
C PHE A 91 3.58 -8.31 -8.52
N SER A 92 4.40 -9.19 -7.95
CA SER A 92 3.97 -10.50 -7.44
C SER A 92 3.94 -10.61 -5.92
N ASP A 93 4.57 -9.69 -5.20
CA ASP A 93 4.55 -9.59 -3.74
C ASP A 93 5.06 -8.20 -3.32
N GLY A 94 4.59 -7.71 -2.19
CA GLY A 94 5.03 -6.44 -1.64
C GLY A 94 4.91 -6.40 -0.13
N GLY A 95 5.82 -5.67 0.52
CA GLY A 95 5.78 -5.40 1.96
C GLY A 95 6.18 -3.96 2.28
N LEU A 96 5.66 -3.42 3.38
CA LEU A 96 5.88 -2.04 3.81
C LEU A 96 6.53 -2.02 5.17
N TRP A 97 7.75 -1.51 5.26
CA TRP A 97 8.45 -1.31 6.54
C TRP A 97 8.45 0.17 6.91
N VAL A 98 8.56 0.45 8.20
CA VAL A 98 8.61 1.81 8.74
C VAL A 98 9.88 2.02 9.53
N TRP A 99 10.45 3.22 9.41
CA TRP A 99 11.59 3.67 10.20
C TRP A 99 11.15 4.81 11.11
N ARG A 100 11.61 4.76 12.37
CA ARG A 100 11.20 5.68 13.44
C ARG A 100 12.38 6.35 14.12
N VAL A 101 12.20 7.62 14.49
CA VAL A 101 13.07 8.32 15.45
C VAL A 101 12.23 8.67 16.66
N SER A 102 12.71 8.35 17.86
CA SER A 102 11.98 8.57 19.12
C SER A 102 10.57 7.97 19.13
N GLY A 103 10.37 6.86 18.42
CA GLY A 103 9.07 6.20 18.30
C GLY A 103 8.13 6.78 17.23
N ARG A 104 8.43 7.93 16.62
CA ARG A 104 7.63 8.52 15.55
C ARG A 104 8.11 8.08 14.16
N PRO A 105 7.23 7.63 13.25
CA PRO A 105 7.57 7.37 11.86
C PRO A 105 8.18 8.59 11.17
N VAL A 106 9.35 8.39 10.56
CA VAL A 106 10.05 9.40 9.77
C VAL A 106 10.15 9.02 8.29
N ALA A 107 10.01 7.73 7.98
CA ALA A 107 9.94 7.23 6.62
C ALA A 107 9.29 5.84 6.59
N VAL A 108 8.79 5.45 5.43
CA VAL A 108 8.45 4.06 5.10
C VAL A 108 9.16 3.66 3.80
N VAL A 109 9.36 2.36 3.63
CA VAL A 109 9.87 1.79 2.39
C VAL A 109 8.97 0.63 1.97
N GLY A 110 8.35 0.77 0.80
CA GLY A 110 7.74 -0.34 0.08
C GLY A 110 8.82 -1.17 -0.59
N ILE A 111 8.78 -2.49 -0.41
CA ILE A 111 9.69 -3.43 -1.09
C ILE A 111 8.81 -4.33 -1.94
N GLU A 112 8.92 -4.20 -3.25
CA GLU A 112 7.99 -4.81 -4.21
C GLU A 112 8.70 -5.67 -5.25
N LEU A 113 8.10 -6.81 -5.57
CA LEU A 113 8.67 -7.78 -6.51
C LEU A 113 8.05 -7.68 -7.90
N TYR A 114 8.67 -6.90 -8.77
CA TYR A 114 8.40 -6.91 -10.22
C TYR A 114 9.21 -8.04 -10.89
N PHE A 115 9.87 -7.76 -12.02
CA PHE A 115 10.92 -8.63 -12.57
C PHE A 115 12.24 -8.54 -11.78
N GLN A 116 12.37 -7.51 -10.93
CA GLN A 116 13.43 -7.29 -9.93
C GLN A 116 12.78 -6.66 -8.69
N TRP A 117 13.50 -6.65 -7.57
CA TRP A 117 13.07 -5.94 -6.37
C TRP A 117 13.09 -4.44 -6.62
N SER A 118 11.99 -3.75 -6.31
CA SER A 118 11.88 -2.29 -6.25
C SER A 118 11.88 -1.83 -4.81
N LEU A 119 12.50 -0.68 -4.54
CA LEU A 119 12.40 0.04 -3.27
C LEU A 119 11.63 1.33 -3.52
N GLU A 120 10.53 1.54 -2.81
CA GLU A 120 9.71 2.75 -2.85
C GLU A 120 9.86 3.50 -1.53
N PHE A 121 10.73 4.51 -1.52
CA PHE A 121 11.01 5.35 -0.36
C PHE A 121 10.00 6.48 -0.23
N VAL A 122 9.42 6.65 0.96
CA VAL A 122 8.51 7.75 1.27
C VAL A 122 8.89 8.40 2.59
N SER A 123 9.14 9.70 2.56
CA SER A 123 9.40 10.48 3.77
C SER A 123 8.09 10.81 4.49
N LEU A 124 8.04 10.53 5.79
CA LEU A 124 6.97 10.89 6.72
C LEU A 124 7.43 11.95 7.75
N SER A 125 8.64 12.49 7.54
CA SER A 125 9.22 13.53 8.39
C SER A 125 8.81 14.92 7.90
N THR A 126 8.62 15.84 8.83
CA THR A 126 8.57 17.28 8.52
C THR A 126 9.97 17.85 8.25
N GLY A 127 11.02 17.15 8.69
CA GLY A 127 12.42 17.47 8.45
C GLY A 127 13.04 16.60 7.37
N LEU A 128 14.36 16.71 7.21
CA LEU A 128 15.11 15.95 6.22
C LEU A 128 15.39 14.53 6.72
N VAL A 129 15.46 13.60 5.79
CA VAL A 129 15.88 12.22 6.02
C VAL A 129 16.88 11.82 4.96
N LYS A 130 17.60 10.72 5.18
CA LYS A 130 18.35 10.04 4.14
C LYS A 130 18.28 8.53 4.33
N ALA A 131 18.39 7.80 3.24
CA ALA A 131 18.59 6.36 3.25
C ALA A 131 19.67 5.92 2.26
N GLU A 132 20.35 4.82 2.60
CA GLU A 132 21.30 4.14 1.74
C GLU A 132 21.01 2.64 1.72
N GLU A 133 21.02 2.05 0.53
CA GLU A 133 20.92 0.61 0.29
C GLU A 133 21.73 0.26 -0.95
N SER A 134 22.72 -0.63 -0.85
CA SER A 134 23.51 -1.18 -1.99
C SER A 134 23.80 -0.24 -3.18
N GLY A 135 24.23 1.00 -2.91
CA GLY A 135 24.58 2.00 -3.93
C GLY A 135 23.43 2.92 -4.36
N VAL A 136 22.19 2.63 -3.95
CA VAL A 136 21.08 3.57 -3.95
C VAL A 136 21.25 4.54 -2.78
N ARG A 137 21.15 5.84 -3.09
CA ARG A 137 21.16 6.91 -2.09
C ARG A 137 19.92 7.76 -2.28
N TRP A 138 19.04 7.77 -1.29
CA TRP A 138 17.87 8.64 -1.22
C TRP A 138 18.11 9.72 -0.16
N ALA A 139 17.98 10.98 -0.54
CA ALA A 139 18.27 12.13 0.31
C ALA A 139 17.36 13.30 -0.10
N PRO A 140 16.07 13.27 0.29
CA PRO A 140 15.12 14.31 -0.04
C PRO A 140 15.58 15.68 0.47
N ARG A 141 15.34 16.73 -0.33
CA ARG A 141 15.74 18.11 0.01
C ARG A 141 14.67 18.88 0.80
N THR A 142 13.51 18.28 1.00
CA THR A 142 12.40 18.83 1.79
C THR A 142 11.83 17.75 2.70
N GLY A 143 11.07 18.17 3.71
CA GLY A 143 10.20 17.24 4.43
C GLY A 143 9.21 16.54 3.50
N GLY A 144 8.77 15.34 3.89
CA GLY A 144 7.80 14.57 3.12
C GLY A 144 6.34 14.86 3.48
N VAL A 145 6.10 15.48 4.64
CA VAL A 145 4.76 15.80 5.08
C VAL A 145 4.65 17.17 5.73
N GLU A 146 3.45 17.73 5.65
CA GLU A 146 3.04 18.95 6.35
C GLU A 146 1.78 18.63 7.17
N PHE A 147 1.76 19.02 8.44
CA PHE A 147 0.61 18.82 9.32
C PHE A 147 -0.37 19.98 9.25
N LYS A 148 -1.63 19.68 9.01
CA LYS A 148 -2.75 20.62 9.03
C LYS A 148 -3.75 20.21 10.10
N GLU A 149 -4.30 21.17 10.83
CA GLU A 149 -5.37 20.86 11.79
C GLU A 149 -6.57 20.25 11.07
N ILE A 150 -7.21 19.24 11.69
CA ILE A 150 -8.43 18.65 11.15
C ILE A 150 -9.60 19.56 11.53
N PRO A 151 -10.36 20.13 10.57
CA PRO A 151 -11.46 21.04 10.86
C PRO A 151 -12.51 20.40 11.77
N ASP A 152 -13.02 21.15 12.75
CA ASP A 152 -14.05 20.70 13.69
C ASP A 152 -13.73 19.40 14.44
N ALA A 153 -12.44 19.06 14.60
CA ALA A 153 -12.04 17.92 15.41
C ALA A 153 -12.29 18.20 16.90
N PRO A 154 -12.74 17.19 17.69
CA PRO A 154 -12.90 17.36 19.12
C PRO A 154 -11.53 17.54 19.79
N ALA A 155 -11.49 17.98 21.05
CA ALA A 155 -10.26 17.90 21.83
C ALA A 155 -9.79 16.43 21.94
N PRO A 156 -8.48 16.15 21.86
CA PRO A 156 -7.95 14.82 22.13
C PRO A 156 -8.40 14.31 23.50
N ALA A 157 -8.89 13.07 23.53
CA ALA A 157 -9.35 12.43 24.75
C ALA A 157 -8.19 12.27 25.76
N ALA A 158 -8.54 12.26 27.05
CA ALA A 158 -7.57 12.15 28.13
C ALA A 158 -6.87 10.77 28.14
N ASP A 159 -7.60 9.70 27.85
CA ASP A 159 -7.07 8.34 27.84
C ASP A 159 -6.73 7.84 26.42
N GLU A 160 -5.80 6.89 26.35
CA GLU A 160 -5.31 6.29 25.10
C GLU A 160 -6.42 5.60 24.29
N SER A 161 -7.37 4.94 24.95
CA SER A 161 -8.45 4.24 24.25
C SER A 161 -9.39 5.23 23.56
N GLY A 162 -9.68 6.36 24.22
CA GLY A 162 -10.45 7.47 23.70
C GLY A 162 -9.77 8.10 22.49
N ARG A 163 -8.47 8.34 22.56
CA ARG A 163 -7.69 8.90 21.44
C ARG A 163 -7.68 7.96 20.24
N LEU A 164 -7.51 6.66 20.44
CA LEU A 164 -7.59 5.69 19.35
C LEU A 164 -8.96 5.72 18.67
N ARG A 165 -10.06 5.72 19.45
CA ARG A 165 -11.42 5.85 18.89
C ARG A 165 -11.58 7.14 18.09
N GLN A 166 -11.07 8.26 18.60
CA GLN A 166 -11.10 9.54 17.89
C GLN A 166 -10.28 9.49 16.59
N MET A 167 -9.06 8.94 16.59
CA MET A 167 -8.25 8.79 15.37
C MET A 167 -9.00 8.03 14.28
N HIS A 168 -9.64 6.91 14.62
CA HIS A 168 -10.46 6.15 13.67
C HIS A 168 -11.64 6.96 13.13
N GLN A 169 -12.35 7.69 14.00
CA GLN A 169 -13.47 8.53 13.59
C GLN A 169 -13.02 9.67 12.67
N LEU A 170 -11.88 10.30 12.98
CA LEU A 170 -11.30 11.38 12.20
C LEU A 170 -10.80 10.88 10.84
N ALA A 171 -10.08 9.75 10.80
CA ALA A 171 -9.61 9.15 9.56
C ALA A 171 -10.76 8.82 8.59
N LYS A 172 -11.90 8.36 9.11
CA LYS A 172 -13.11 8.06 8.31
C LYS A 172 -13.78 9.29 7.69
N ARG A 173 -13.42 10.51 8.10
CA ARG A 173 -13.92 11.75 7.47
C ARG A 173 -13.26 12.03 6.13
N PHE A 174 -12.13 11.37 5.86
CA PHE A 174 -11.39 11.53 4.63
C PHE A 174 -11.87 10.53 3.59
N ALA A 175 -12.03 11.02 2.35
CA ALA A 175 -12.13 10.19 1.17
C ALA A 175 -10.84 10.33 0.36
N ALA A 176 -10.39 9.22 -0.23
CA ALA A 176 -9.19 9.20 -1.04
C ALA A 176 -9.51 8.71 -2.46
N ARG A 177 -8.82 9.28 -3.45
CA ARG A 177 -8.93 8.86 -4.85
C ARG A 177 -7.55 8.73 -5.47
N GLU A 178 -7.45 7.82 -6.42
CA GLU A 178 -6.35 7.71 -7.38
C GLU A 178 -6.88 8.13 -8.76
N TYR A 179 -6.03 8.75 -9.57
CA TYR A 179 -6.22 8.89 -11.00
C TYR A 179 -5.06 8.20 -11.71
N TRP A 180 -5.35 7.08 -12.37
CA TRP A 180 -4.33 6.26 -13.01
C TRP A 180 -4.51 6.26 -14.53
N VAL A 181 -3.55 6.89 -15.23
CA VAL A 181 -3.53 6.99 -16.70
C VAL A 181 -3.39 5.62 -17.35
N GLY A 182 -2.56 4.74 -16.79
CA GLY A 182 -2.38 3.37 -17.27
C GLY A 182 -3.65 2.50 -17.17
N GLY A 183 -4.60 2.88 -16.32
CA GLY A 183 -5.88 2.20 -16.09
C GLY A 183 -7.03 2.75 -16.93
N ASN A 184 -6.76 3.15 -18.18
CA ASN A 184 -7.71 3.86 -19.05
C ASN A 184 -8.06 5.29 -18.60
N GLY A 185 -7.21 5.94 -17.78
CA GLY A 185 -7.42 7.32 -17.32
C GLY A 185 -8.68 7.48 -16.46
N GLN A 186 -8.89 6.58 -15.51
CA GLN A 186 -10.04 6.60 -14.62
C GLN A 186 -9.68 7.02 -13.20
N HIS A 187 -10.69 7.54 -12.49
CA HIS A 187 -10.61 7.76 -11.05
C HIS A 187 -11.06 6.51 -10.30
N TYR A 188 -10.22 6.05 -9.37
CA TYR A 188 -10.52 4.96 -8.47
C TYR A 188 -10.72 5.50 -7.05
N ALA A 189 -11.80 5.09 -6.40
CA ALA A 189 -12.00 5.38 -4.99
C ALA A 189 -11.12 4.44 -4.16
N LEU A 190 -10.31 5.02 -3.27
CA LEU A 190 -9.41 4.26 -2.41
C LEU A 190 -10.09 3.94 -1.08
N ARG A 191 -9.95 2.69 -0.64
CA ARG A 191 -10.55 2.18 0.58
C ARG A 191 -9.61 2.41 1.76
N LEU A 192 -10.09 3.08 2.80
CA LEU A 192 -9.40 3.16 4.09
C LEU A 192 -9.27 1.75 4.70
N LEU A 193 -8.06 1.37 5.11
CA LEU A 193 -7.86 0.15 5.88
C LEU A 193 -8.50 0.28 7.28
N PRO A 194 -9.08 -0.81 7.84
CA PRO A 194 -9.88 -0.71 9.07
C PRO A 194 -9.11 -0.22 10.30
N HIS A 195 -7.81 -0.52 10.35
CA HIS A 195 -6.92 -0.21 11.46
C HIS A 195 -5.73 0.63 11.02
N PRO A 196 -5.21 1.52 11.90
CA PRO A 196 -3.91 2.08 11.64
C PRO A 196 -2.89 0.95 11.55
N VAL A 197 -2.02 1.01 10.55
CA VAL A 197 -0.94 0.04 10.36
C VAL A 197 0.22 0.30 11.33
N ASP A 198 0.27 1.49 11.92
CA ASP A 198 1.18 1.82 13.02
C ASP A 198 0.52 2.77 14.01
N ARG A 199 0.89 2.66 15.29
CA ARG A 199 0.49 3.60 16.35
C ARG A 199 1.72 4.00 17.14
N TYR A 200 1.85 5.30 17.38
CA TYR A 200 3.05 5.87 17.96
C TYR A 200 2.75 7.07 18.86
N SER A 201 3.76 7.48 19.62
CA SER A 201 3.80 8.76 20.31
C SER A 201 5.25 9.25 20.30
N ASP A 202 5.43 10.56 20.41
CA ASP A 202 6.73 11.18 20.61
C ASP A 202 6.53 12.47 21.41
N PRO A 203 6.46 12.35 22.75
CA PRO A 203 6.26 13.50 23.62
C PRO A 203 7.35 14.56 23.47
N GLY A 204 8.56 14.18 23.05
CA GLY A 204 9.69 15.09 22.83
C GLY A 204 9.44 16.07 21.69
N SER A 205 8.77 15.63 20.62
CA SER A 205 8.32 16.50 19.52
C SER A 205 6.88 17.04 19.69
N GLY A 206 6.26 16.80 20.84
CA GLY A 206 4.90 17.25 21.14
C GLY A 206 3.79 16.34 20.58
N VAL A 207 4.11 15.16 20.05
CA VAL A 207 3.12 14.17 19.59
C VAL A 207 2.65 13.32 20.78
N VAL A 208 1.42 13.55 21.21
CA VAL A 208 0.81 12.84 22.35
C VAL A 208 0.41 11.42 21.97
N ASP A 209 -0.16 11.25 20.77
CA ASP A 209 -0.64 9.99 20.22
C ASP A 209 -0.81 10.17 18.71
N GLY A 210 -0.49 9.15 17.94
CA GLY A 210 -0.51 9.19 16.49
C GLY A 210 -0.81 7.83 15.88
N GLY A 211 -1.43 7.85 14.72
CA GLY A 211 -1.73 6.65 13.92
C GLY A 211 -1.39 6.86 12.46
N LEU A 212 -0.75 5.84 11.86
CA LEU A 212 -0.51 5.78 10.42
C LEU A 212 -1.62 4.93 9.78
N PHE A 213 -2.40 5.54 8.91
CA PHE A 213 -3.50 4.93 8.17
C PHE A 213 -3.12 4.81 6.69
N ILE A 214 -3.76 3.84 6.02
CA ILE A 214 -3.56 3.60 4.59
C ILE A 214 -4.89 3.65 3.87
N PHE A 215 -4.92 4.35 2.74
CA PHE A 215 -5.95 4.16 1.72
C PHE A 215 -5.37 3.33 0.59
N ALA A 216 -6.12 2.31 0.17
CA ALA A 216 -5.66 1.30 -0.76
C ALA A 216 -6.63 1.09 -1.93
N HIS A 217 -6.10 0.80 -3.11
CA HIS A 217 -6.86 0.22 -4.20
C HIS A 217 -6.80 -1.32 -4.08
N GLY A 218 -7.91 -1.94 -3.71
CA GLY A 218 -7.89 -3.37 -3.34
C GLY A 218 -7.01 -3.59 -2.11
N THR A 219 -5.86 -4.23 -2.31
CA THR A 219 -4.81 -4.45 -1.30
C THR A 219 -3.57 -3.60 -1.52
N ASN A 220 -3.44 -2.91 -2.67
CA ASN A 220 -2.30 -2.04 -2.97
C ASN A 220 -2.42 -0.72 -2.21
N PRO A 221 -1.50 -0.38 -1.31
CA PRO A 221 -1.55 0.89 -0.60
C PRO A 221 -1.18 2.05 -1.54
N GLU A 222 -1.89 3.16 -1.48
CA GLU A 222 -1.72 4.28 -2.43
C GLU A 222 -1.50 5.63 -1.72
N VAL A 223 -2.11 5.81 -0.54
CA VAL A 223 -1.96 7.01 0.29
C VAL A 223 -1.70 6.63 1.74
N LEU A 224 -0.63 7.20 2.30
CA LEU A 224 -0.31 7.18 3.72
C LEU A 224 -0.91 8.43 4.37
N MET A 225 -1.66 8.25 5.46
CA MET A 225 -2.22 9.35 6.24
C MET A 225 -1.81 9.23 7.70
N MET A 226 -1.15 10.26 8.22
CA MET A 226 -0.84 10.38 9.65
C MET A 226 -1.95 11.19 10.31
N VAL A 227 -2.49 10.70 11.41
CA VAL A 227 -3.41 11.46 12.28
C VAL A 227 -2.75 11.56 13.65
N GLU A 228 -2.48 12.79 14.11
CA GLU A 228 -1.72 13.03 15.34
C GLU A 228 -2.43 14.01 16.27
N ALA A 229 -2.45 13.71 17.57
CA ALA A 229 -2.74 14.68 18.62
C ALA A 229 -1.44 15.41 18.95
N ARG A 230 -1.30 16.65 18.48
CA ARG A 230 -0.07 17.43 18.57
C ARG A 230 -0.23 18.58 19.56
N LYS A 231 0.75 18.78 20.44
CA LYS A 231 0.90 19.99 21.25
C LYS A 231 1.71 21.02 20.47
N SER A 232 1.27 22.27 20.51
CA SER A 232 2.04 23.41 20.02
C SER A 232 2.30 24.36 21.20
N GLY A 233 3.56 24.42 21.63
CA GLY A 233 3.96 25.18 22.83
C GLY A 233 3.21 24.73 24.09
N ALA A 234 2.78 25.71 24.91
CA ALA A 234 2.05 25.46 26.15
C ALA A 234 0.53 25.21 25.97
N GLY A 235 0.03 25.23 24.72
CA GLY A 235 -1.39 25.05 24.43
C GLY A 235 -1.88 23.60 24.59
N PRO A 236 -3.21 23.39 24.58
CA PRO A 236 -3.77 22.04 24.54
C PRO A 236 -3.39 21.34 23.23
N ALA A 237 -3.36 20.01 23.27
CA ALA A 237 -3.15 19.23 22.06
C ALA A 237 -4.34 19.38 21.09
N ARG A 238 -4.07 19.37 19.78
CA ARG A 238 -5.06 19.42 18.71
C ARG A 238 -4.83 18.29 17.71
N TRP A 239 -5.91 17.77 17.13
CA TRP A 239 -5.81 16.77 16.08
C TRP A 239 -5.38 17.43 14.77
N SER A 240 -4.31 16.89 14.20
CA SER A 240 -3.80 17.28 12.88
C SER A 240 -3.67 16.04 12.00
N PHE A 241 -3.70 16.26 10.69
CA PHE A 241 -3.40 15.23 9.71
C PHE A 241 -2.25 15.66 8.80
N ALA A 242 -1.58 14.67 8.25
CA ALA A 242 -0.58 14.79 7.20
C ALA A 242 -0.76 13.62 6.22
N ALA A 243 -0.32 13.78 4.98
CA ALA A 243 -0.40 12.72 3.99
C ALA A 243 0.83 12.68 3.07
N ALA A 244 1.17 11.48 2.60
CA ALA A 244 2.23 11.22 1.66
C ALA A 244 1.75 10.19 0.61
N PRO A 245 2.23 10.29 -0.66
CA PRO A 245 1.89 9.29 -1.67
C PRO A 245 2.69 8.01 -1.41
N LEU A 246 2.06 6.87 -1.67
CA LEU A 246 2.73 5.58 -1.87
C LEU A 246 2.26 5.05 -3.23
N SER A 247 2.50 5.86 -4.26
CA SER A 247 1.94 5.68 -5.59
C SER A 247 2.60 6.58 -6.62
N HIS A 248 2.82 6.02 -7.81
CA HIS A 248 3.15 6.76 -9.03
C HIS A 248 1.98 7.59 -9.56
N ALA A 249 0.75 7.14 -9.33
CA ALA A 249 -0.41 7.82 -9.85
C ALA A 249 -0.66 9.16 -9.14
N GLU A 250 -1.52 9.99 -9.74
CA GLU A 250 -2.07 11.13 -9.00
C GLU A 250 -2.98 10.60 -7.91
N VAL A 251 -2.80 11.09 -6.68
CA VAL A 251 -3.64 10.75 -5.54
C VAL A 251 -4.11 12.01 -4.83
N ALA A 252 -5.31 11.96 -4.24
CA ALA A 252 -5.87 13.08 -3.51
C ALA A 252 -6.65 12.64 -2.27
N LEU A 253 -6.63 13.48 -1.24
CA LEU A 253 -7.47 13.37 -0.05
C LEU A 253 -8.49 14.52 0.00
N LYS A 254 -9.72 14.17 0.36
CA LYS A 254 -10.84 15.09 0.53
C LYS A 254 -11.43 15.01 1.92
N ILE A 255 -11.90 16.14 2.45
CA ILE A 255 -12.86 16.18 3.56
C ILE A 255 -14.14 16.79 3.01
N GLY A 256 -15.23 16.03 3.05
CA GLY A 256 -16.47 16.41 2.37
C GLY A 256 -16.22 16.58 0.86
N LEU A 257 -16.43 17.79 0.33
CA LEU A 257 -16.24 18.10 -1.09
C LEU A 257 -14.89 18.77 -1.41
N GLN A 258 -14.11 19.14 -0.39
CA GLN A 258 -12.87 19.91 -0.56
C GLN A 258 -11.66 18.98 -0.65
N ASP A 259 -10.85 19.15 -1.70
CA ASP A 259 -9.49 18.59 -1.76
C ASP A 259 -8.61 19.31 -0.71
N VAL A 260 -8.06 18.54 0.24
CA VAL A 260 -7.23 19.05 1.35
C VAL A 260 -5.75 18.71 1.17
N TRP A 261 -5.46 17.74 0.30
CA TRP A 261 -4.13 17.32 -0.09
C TRP A 261 -4.17 16.60 -1.45
N THR A 262 -3.14 16.80 -2.27
CA THR A 262 -2.95 16.13 -3.55
C THR A 262 -1.48 15.82 -3.76
N SER A 263 -1.17 14.72 -4.44
CA SER A 263 0.13 14.42 -4.99
C SER A 263 -0.01 14.16 -6.50
N PRO A 264 0.72 14.85 -7.37
CA PRO A 264 0.61 14.66 -8.81
C PRO A 264 1.13 13.27 -9.23
N SER A 265 0.83 12.87 -10.46
CA SER A 265 1.45 11.69 -11.07
C SER A 265 2.97 11.89 -11.20
N LYS A 266 3.71 10.79 -11.09
CA LYS A 266 5.15 10.67 -11.24
C LYS A 266 5.53 10.08 -12.59
N ASP A 267 4.52 9.77 -13.42
CA ASP A 267 4.69 9.35 -14.80
C ASP A 267 5.17 10.53 -15.67
N PRO A 268 5.86 10.26 -16.80
CA PRO A 268 6.25 11.29 -17.75
C PRO A 268 5.08 12.22 -18.15
N PRO A 269 5.30 13.55 -18.22
CA PRO A 269 6.60 14.24 -18.22
C PRO A 269 7.18 14.53 -16.83
N HIS A 270 6.50 14.13 -15.75
CA HIS A 270 7.07 14.25 -14.41
C HIS A 270 8.19 13.22 -14.24
N THR A 271 9.26 13.63 -13.56
CA THR A 271 10.39 12.76 -13.22
C THR A 271 10.60 12.84 -11.74
N ILE A 272 10.69 11.69 -11.10
CA ILE A 272 11.14 11.57 -9.72
C ILE A 272 12.66 11.49 -9.66
N SER A 273 13.20 11.96 -8.55
CA SER A 273 14.61 11.96 -8.24
C SER A 273 14.80 11.47 -6.81
N ALA A 274 15.99 10.94 -6.52
CA ALA A 274 16.38 10.59 -5.16
C ALA A 274 16.47 11.81 -4.22
N ALA A 275 16.30 13.03 -4.74
CA ALA A 275 16.17 14.28 -3.99
C ALA A 275 14.71 14.65 -3.64
N ASP A 276 13.73 13.86 -4.07
CA ASP A 276 12.31 14.07 -3.78
C ASP A 276 11.87 13.25 -2.56
N PRO A 277 10.85 13.72 -1.79
CA PRO A 277 10.34 13.00 -0.62
C PRO A 277 9.65 11.66 -0.94
N TYR A 278 9.37 11.42 -2.22
CA TYR A 278 8.93 10.15 -2.76
C TYR A 278 9.95 9.74 -3.84
N PHE A 279 10.46 8.52 -3.77
CA PHE A 279 11.38 8.00 -4.78
C PHE A 279 11.32 6.49 -4.81
N ASP A 280 11.14 5.90 -5.99
CA ASP A 280 11.31 4.47 -6.18
C ASP A 280 12.39 4.13 -7.21
N VAL A 281 12.96 2.93 -7.04
CA VAL A 281 14.04 2.45 -7.90
C VAL A 281 14.08 0.92 -7.91
N LEU A 282 14.28 0.36 -9.09
CA LEU A 282 14.62 -1.05 -9.24
C LEU A 282 16.03 -1.29 -8.74
N THR A 283 16.15 -2.21 -7.79
CA THR A 283 17.45 -2.64 -7.26
C THR A 283 18.23 -3.43 -8.33
N PRO A 284 19.57 -3.41 -8.26
CA PRO A 284 20.39 -4.28 -9.09
C PRO A 284 20.25 -5.77 -8.71
N ARG A 285 19.62 -6.10 -7.57
CA ARG A 285 19.36 -7.48 -7.15
C ARG A 285 18.32 -8.10 -8.10
N ARG A 286 18.73 -9.12 -8.85
CA ARG A 286 17.80 -9.94 -9.62
C ARG A 286 17.20 -11.01 -8.71
N VAL A 287 15.93 -11.31 -8.95
CA VAL A 287 15.31 -12.51 -8.39
C VAL A 287 16.08 -13.72 -8.91
N VAL A 288 16.69 -14.49 -8.00
CA VAL A 288 17.33 -15.74 -8.37
C VAL A 288 16.21 -16.75 -8.58
N ASP A 289 15.85 -17.04 -9.82
CA ASP A 289 14.92 -18.13 -10.13
C ASP A 289 15.56 -19.48 -9.75
N PRO A 290 15.10 -20.17 -8.68
CA PRO A 290 15.70 -21.43 -8.25
C PRO A 290 15.44 -22.54 -9.28
N SER A 291 14.48 -22.39 -10.19
CA SER A 291 14.23 -23.37 -11.26
C SER A 291 15.26 -23.27 -12.41
N ARG A 292 16.04 -22.19 -12.47
CA ARG A 292 17.08 -21.97 -13.48
C ARG A 292 18.48 -22.40 -13.06
N THR A 293 18.74 -22.62 -11.78
CA THR A 293 20.07 -23.02 -11.26
C THR A 293 20.42 -24.50 -11.52
N GLY A 294 19.54 -25.27 -12.18
CA GLY A 294 19.74 -26.71 -12.45
C GLY A 294 20.43 -27.10 -13.76
N LYS A 295 20.65 -26.19 -14.73
CA LYS A 295 21.33 -26.57 -15.98
C LYS A 295 22.84 -26.32 -15.90
N LYS A 296 23.58 -27.28 -15.32
CA LYS A 296 25.03 -27.40 -15.57
C LYS A 296 25.25 -27.53 -17.08
N GLN A 297 25.83 -26.51 -17.71
CA GLN A 297 26.40 -26.65 -19.05
C GLN A 297 27.49 -27.72 -18.97
N LYS A 298 27.31 -28.83 -19.69
CA LYS A 298 28.40 -29.77 -19.94
C LYS A 298 29.47 -29.05 -20.76
N PRO A 299 30.75 -29.13 -20.39
CA PRO A 299 31.81 -28.57 -21.21
C PRO A 299 31.85 -29.28 -22.57
N PRO A 300 32.20 -28.56 -23.65
CA PRO A 300 32.34 -29.16 -24.98
C PRO A 300 33.46 -30.20 -24.96
N LYS A 301 33.22 -31.31 -25.67
CA LYS A 301 34.23 -32.34 -25.95
C LYS A 301 35.20 -31.86 -27.03
#